data_AF-A0A356TNW8-F1
#
_entry.id   AF-A0A356TNW8-F1
#
_cell.length_a   1.000
_cell.length_b   1.000
_cell.length_c   1.000
_cell.angle_alpha   90.00
_cell.angle_beta   90.00
_cell.angle_gamma   90.00
#
_symmetry.space_group_name_H-M   'P 1'
#
loop_
_entity.id
_entity.type
_entity.pdbx_description
1 polymer ?
#
loop_
_entity_poly.entity_id
_entity_poly.type
_entity_poly.pdbx_seq_one_letter_code
_entity_poly.pdbx_strand_id
1 'polypeptide(L)'
;MILEQVASGAMPPRGDVGQSVLSSVTTYDRVGPDGRTFTPLPSAGSPEGQELLRNWLACGSPVVERTVEPSEGENAAGFTVAACERGCVDTTWPAIAQDILAPSCAFSRCHDAEDPEADLDLSLGGADALSALHARLLEGTARGPLCVDDARGAAMIAPGAPEDSLLLQKVDPEALPCGSLMPLGGAALSEQRLCALRAWIACGACADPDDARCAECQREARAECGVVVDEAGQPGCAEETACPGFARPN
;
A
#
# COMPACT_ATOMS: atom_id res chain seq x y z
N MET A 1 -19.28 -2.38 -30.20
CA MET A 1 -19.40 -2.79 -28.78
C MET A 1 -18.00 -3.14 -28.25
N ILE A 2 -17.71 -3.01 -26.94
CA ILE A 2 -16.33 -3.21 -26.41
C ILE A 2 -15.74 -4.58 -26.75
N LEU A 3 -16.57 -5.64 -26.73
CA LEU A 3 -16.17 -6.99 -27.09
C LEU A 3 -15.66 -7.11 -28.54
N GLU A 4 -16.28 -6.41 -29.49
CA GLU A 4 -15.87 -6.42 -30.91
C GLU A 4 -14.52 -5.72 -31.10
N GLN A 5 -14.24 -4.67 -30.32
CA GLN A 5 -12.96 -3.97 -30.34
C GLN A 5 -11.83 -4.85 -29.80
N VAL A 6 -12.11 -5.63 -28.74
CA VAL A 6 -11.16 -6.61 -28.21
C VAL A 6 -10.95 -7.77 -29.19
N ALA A 7 -12.03 -8.33 -29.74
CA ALA A 7 -11.96 -9.44 -30.68
C ALA A 7 -11.23 -9.07 -31.99
N SER A 8 -11.37 -7.82 -32.44
CA SER A 8 -10.65 -7.32 -33.62
C SER A 8 -9.19 -6.94 -33.36
N GLY A 9 -8.76 -6.88 -32.09
CA GLY A 9 -7.43 -6.41 -31.71
C GLY A 9 -7.25 -4.90 -31.85
N ALA A 10 -8.36 -4.15 -31.87
CA ALA A 10 -8.35 -2.70 -31.78
C ALA A 10 -8.13 -2.22 -30.33
N MET A 11 -8.46 -3.06 -29.32
CA MET A 11 -8.17 -2.80 -27.91
C MET A 11 -7.64 -4.03 -27.15
N PRO A 12 -6.43 -3.96 -26.57
CA PRO A 12 -5.39 -2.98 -26.89
C PRO A 12 -4.94 -3.12 -28.36
N PRO A 13 -4.55 -2.03 -29.05
CA PRO A 13 -4.09 -2.09 -30.42
C PRO A 13 -2.85 -2.97 -30.56
N ARG A 14 -2.70 -3.70 -31.67
CA ARG A 14 -1.52 -4.55 -31.88
C ARG A 14 -0.22 -3.74 -32.06
N GLY A 15 0.90 -4.40 -31.80
CA GLY A 15 2.24 -3.83 -31.96
C GLY A 15 2.68 -3.01 -30.76
N ASP A 16 3.73 -2.21 -30.95
CA ASP A 16 4.47 -1.54 -29.87
C ASP A 16 3.58 -0.63 -29.02
N VAL A 17 2.57 0.00 -29.63
CA VAL A 17 1.61 0.87 -28.93
C VAL A 17 0.81 0.08 -27.89
N GLY A 18 0.28 -1.09 -28.24
CA GLY A 18 -0.45 -1.92 -27.27
C GLY A 18 0.47 -2.55 -26.23
N GLN A 19 1.69 -2.92 -26.61
CA GLN A 19 2.69 -3.46 -25.69
C GLN A 19 3.05 -2.43 -24.61
N SER A 20 3.23 -1.16 -25.01
CA SER A 20 3.51 -0.04 -24.10
C SER A 20 2.36 0.20 -23.10
N VAL A 21 1.11 0.21 -23.59
CA VAL A 21 -0.06 0.32 -22.72
C VAL A 21 -0.12 -0.86 -21.74
N LEU A 22 0.03 -2.09 -22.22
CA LEU A 22 -0.01 -3.28 -21.36
C LEU A 22 1.10 -3.31 -20.30
N SER A 23 2.25 -2.69 -20.58
CA SER A 23 3.36 -2.60 -19.62
C SER A 23 3.17 -1.56 -18.52
N SER A 24 2.18 -0.66 -18.66
CA SER A 24 1.94 0.45 -17.74
C SER A 24 0.62 0.35 -16.97
N VAL A 25 -0.21 -0.65 -17.26
CA VAL A 25 -1.49 -0.87 -16.56
C VAL A 25 -1.32 -1.76 -15.34
N THR A 26 -2.13 -1.48 -14.32
CA THR A 26 -2.29 -2.36 -13.16
C THR A 26 -2.80 -3.73 -13.61
N THR A 27 -2.16 -4.78 -13.12
CA THR A 27 -2.58 -6.18 -13.34
C THR A 27 -3.31 -6.69 -12.11
N TYR A 28 -4.39 -7.42 -12.36
CA TYR A 28 -5.21 -8.04 -11.32
C TYR A 28 -5.04 -9.55 -11.38
N ASP A 29 -5.08 -10.19 -10.22
CA ASP A 29 -4.96 -11.63 -10.09
C ASP A 29 -6.30 -12.24 -9.64
N ARG A 30 -6.56 -13.46 -10.11
CA ARG A 30 -7.53 -14.34 -9.47
C ARG A 30 -6.90 -14.92 -8.21
N VAL A 31 -7.59 -14.78 -7.09
CA VAL A 31 -7.19 -15.42 -5.84
C VAL A 31 -7.78 -16.83 -5.78
N GLY A 32 -6.95 -17.80 -5.41
CA GLY A 32 -7.30 -19.19 -5.22
C GLY A 32 -8.19 -19.40 -3.99
N PRO A 33 -8.85 -20.56 -3.87
CA PRO A 33 -9.69 -20.89 -2.72
C PRO A 33 -8.92 -20.96 -1.39
N ASP A 34 -7.60 -21.11 -1.45
CA ASP A 34 -6.69 -21.11 -0.31
C ASP A 34 -6.37 -19.70 0.20
N GLY A 35 -6.82 -18.65 -0.50
CA GLY A 35 -6.49 -17.26 -0.21
C GLY A 35 -5.03 -16.88 -0.50
N ARG A 36 -4.22 -17.83 -0.99
CA ARG A 36 -2.75 -17.72 -1.07
C ARG A 36 -2.21 -17.92 -2.48
N THR A 37 -2.96 -18.61 -3.33
CA THR A 37 -2.57 -18.82 -4.72
C THR A 37 -3.06 -17.65 -5.55
N PHE A 38 -2.14 -16.91 -6.15
CA PHE A 38 -2.46 -15.80 -7.04
C PHE A 38 -2.13 -16.16 -8.48
N THR A 39 -3.10 -16.04 -9.37
CA THR A 39 -2.92 -16.29 -10.80
C THR A 39 -3.30 -15.04 -11.58
N PRO A 40 -2.39 -14.43 -12.35
CA PRO A 40 -2.70 -13.27 -13.18
C PRO A 40 -3.95 -13.50 -14.02
N LEU A 41 -4.87 -12.53 -14.02
CA LEU A 41 -6.02 -12.59 -14.90
C LEU A 41 -5.53 -12.64 -16.36
N PRO A 42 -6.16 -13.47 -17.19
CA PRO A 42 -5.76 -13.61 -18.58
C PRO A 42 -6.02 -12.30 -19.32
N SER A 43 -5.12 -11.93 -20.25
CA SER A 43 -5.31 -10.75 -21.10
C SER A 43 -6.67 -10.80 -21.79
N ALA A 44 -7.36 -9.65 -21.89
CA ALA A 44 -8.63 -9.54 -22.60
C ALA A 44 -8.56 -10.03 -24.06
N GLY A 45 -7.37 -10.00 -24.68
CA GLY A 45 -7.14 -10.53 -26.03
C GLY A 45 -7.04 -12.05 -26.13
N SER A 46 -6.92 -12.77 -25.00
CA SER A 46 -6.85 -14.23 -24.96
C SER A 46 -8.25 -14.88 -25.01
N PRO A 47 -8.37 -16.17 -25.37
CA PRO A 47 -9.65 -16.87 -25.36
C PRO A 47 -10.35 -16.80 -23.99
N GLU A 48 -9.63 -17.07 -22.90
CA GLU A 48 -10.19 -17.00 -21.53
C GLU A 48 -10.58 -15.56 -21.15
N GLY A 49 -9.75 -14.56 -21.47
CA GLY A 49 -10.07 -13.16 -21.21
C GLY A 49 -11.30 -12.67 -21.97
N GLN A 50 -11.52 -13.14 -23.20
CA GLN A 50 -12.74 -12.84 -23.96
C GLN A 50 -13.98 -13.53 -23.38
N GLU A 51 -13.85 -14.74 -22.82
CA GLU A 51 -14.94 -15.40 -22.07
C GLU A 51 -15.30 -14.60 -20.81
N LEU A 52 -14.30 -14.15 -20.04
CA LEU A 52 -14.52 -13.32 -18.85
C LEU A 52 -15.21 -12.00 -19.21
N LEU A 53 -14.75 -11.32 -20.27
CA LEU A 53 -15.39 -10.10 -20.76
C LEU A 53 -16.83 -10.35 -21.20
N ARG A 54 -17.09 -11.46 -21.90
CA ARG A 54 -18.46 -11.84 -22.31
C ARG A 54 -19.36 -12.11 -21.12
N ASN A 55 -18.87 -12.85 -20.13
CA ASN A 55 -19.63 -13.11 -18.90
C ASN A 55 -19.93 -11.82 -18.13
N TRP A 56 -18.95 -10.92 -18.01
CA TRP A 56 -19.14 -9.61 -17.38
C TRP A 56 -20.19 -8.76 -18.10
N LEU A 57 -20.14 -8.69 -19.43
CA LEU A 57 -21.16 -8.00 -20.24
C LEU A 57 -22.55 -8.62 -20.06
N ALA A 58 -22.63 -9.94 -20.02
CA ALA A 58 -23.87 -10.68 -19.81
C ALA A 58 -24.50 -10.42 -18.41
N CYS A 59 -23.66 -10.16 -17.40
CA CYS A 59 -24.09 -9.76 -16.07
C CYS A 59 -24.53 -8.28 -15.98
N GLY A 60 -24.76 -7.61 -17.11
CA GLY A 60 -25.19 -6.22 -17.13
C GLY A 60 -24.04 -5.21 -17.11
N SER A 61 -22.80 -5.68 -17.31
CA SER A 61 -21.59 -4.83 -17.32
C SER A 61 -21.45 -4.01 -16.03
N PRO A 62 -21.49 -4.65 -14.84
CA PRO A 62 -21.42 -3.92 -13.59
C PRO A 62 -20.09 -3.13 -13.56
N VAL A 63 -20.19 -1.79 -13.47
CA VAL A 63 -19.03 -0.88 -13.48
C VAL A 63 -18.35 -0.89 -12.12
N VAL A 64 -17.20 -1.57 -12.02
CA VAL A 64 -16.21 -1.26 -10.98
C VAL A 64 -15.64 0.09 -11.34
N GLU A 65 -16.10 1.14 -10.68
CA GLU A 65 -15.69 2.50 -11.03
C GLU A 65 -14.33 2.85 -10.44
N ARG A 66 -14.07 2.33 -9.24
CA ARG A 66 -12.90 2.70 -8.43
C ARG A 66 -12.57 1.60 -7.43
N THR A 67 -11.30 1.60 -7.00
CA THR A 67 -10.78 0.70 -5.99
C THR A 67 -10.63 1.34 -4.61
N VAL A 68 -11.01 2.61 -4.51
CA VAL A 68 -10.98 3.44 -3.29
C VAL A 68 -12.33 4.16 -3.22
N GLU A 69 -12.89 4.32 -2.01
CA GLU A 69 -14.16 5.03 -1.86
C GLU A 69 -14.06 6.49 -2.33
N PRO A 70 -15.13 7.06 -2.92
CA PRO A 70 -15.18 8.48 -3.27
C PRO A 70 -14.96 9.38 -2.08
N SER A 71 -14.25 10.48 -2.28
CA SER A 71 -14.23 11.57 -1.30
C SER A 71 -15.61 12.26 -1.24
N GLU A 72 -15.92 12.93 -0.12
CA GLU A 72 -17.22 13.59 0.07
C GLU A 72 -17.47 14.63 -1.03
N GLY A 73 -18.53 14.42 -1.83
CA GLY A 73 -18.91 15.30 -2.95
C GLY A 73 -18.46 14.82 -4.34
N GLU A 74 -17.74 13.70 -4.44
CA GLU A 74 -17.48 13.06 -5.73
C GLU A 74 -18.70 12.27 -6.24
N ASN A 75 -18.97 12.35 -7.54
CA ASN A 75 -19.99 11.52 -8.18
C ASN A 75 -19.48 10.08 -8.31
N ALA A 76 -20.26 9.11 -7.81
CA ALA A 76 -20.04 7.69 -8.07
C ALA A 76 -21.02 7.21 -9.17
N ALA A 77 -20.46 6.74 -10.28
CA ALA A 77 -21.17 6.11 -11.41
C ALA A 77 -21.29 4.58 -11.28
N GLY A 78 -20.58 3.94 -10.34
CA GLY A 78 -20.55 2.49 -10.17
C GLY A 78 -20.32 2.05 -8.73
N PHE A 79 -19.90 0.80 -8.53
CA PHE A 79 -19.54 0.27 -7.22
C PHE A 79 -18.03 0.37 -6.99
N THR A 80 -17.67 0.67 -5.75
CA THR A 80 -16.30 0.62 -5.25
C THR A 80 -15.97 -0.83 -4.90
N VAL A 81 -14.84 -1.34 -5.40
CA VAL A 81 -14.30 -2.63 -4.94
C VAL A 81 -12.87 -2.40 -4.48
N ALA A 82 -12.63 -2.49 -3.18
CA ALA A 82 -11.28 -2.40 -2.64
C ALA A 82 -10.36 -3.40 -3.37
N ALA A 83 -9.29 -2.90 -3.99
CA ALA A 83 -8.25 -3.75 -4.55
C ALA A 83 -7.35 -4.23 -3.42
N CYS A 84 -7.17 -5.54 -3.32
CA CYS A 84 -6.33 -6.14 -2.29
C CYS A 84 -4.90 -6.15 -2.83
N GLU A 85 -4.04 -5.35 -2.21
CA GLU A 85 -2.64 -5.27 -2.61
C GLU A 85 -1.90 -6.56 -2.26
N ARG A 86 -1.20 -7.16 -3.23
CA ARG A 86 -0.32 -8.34 -3.10
C ARG A 86 1.00 -8.05 -2.36
N GLY A 87 1.01 -7.03 -1.50
CA GLY A 87 2.22 -6.51 -0.88
C GLY A 87 2.46 -7.15 0.47
N CYS A 88 3.56 -7.88 0.61
CA CYS A 88 4.06 -8.30 1.90
C CYS A 88 5.26 -7.44 2.29
N VAL A 89 5.09 -6.63 3.33
CA VAL A 89 6.18 -5.83 3.91
C VAL A 89 6.56 -6.43 5.25
N ASP A 90 7.85 -6.73 5.43
CA ASP A 90 8.39 -7.14 6.73
C ASP A 90 8.27 -5.99 7.75
N THR A 91 8.19 -6.31 9.03
CA THR A 91 8.01 -5.34 10.12
C THR A 91 9.31 -4.59 10.49
N THR A 92 10.30 -4.60 9.60
CA THR A 92 11.65 -4.06 9.83
C THR A 92 11.82 -2.69 9.18
N TRP A 93 12.72 -1.88 9.74
CA TRP A 93 12.99 -0.55 9.18
C TRP A 93 13.40 -0.56 7.69
N PRO A 94 14.32 -1.44 7.24
CA PRO A 94 14.68 -1.49 5.82
C PRO A 94 13.47 -1.75 4.91
N ALA A 95 12.59 -2.69 5.28
CA ALA A 95 11.39 -3.01 4.51
C ALA A 95 10.38 -1.85 4.54
N ILE A 96 10.13 -1.24 5.70
CA ILE A 96 9.23 -0.08 5.80
C ILE A 96 9.73 1.09 4.94
N ALA A 97 11.02 1.40 5.00
CA ALA A 97 11.59 2.50 4.21
C ALA A 97 11.51 2.22 2.70
N GLN A 98 11.83 1.00 2.27
CA GLN A 98 11.93 0.64 0.85
C GLN A 98 10.59 0.28 0.20
N ASP A 99 9.70 -0.36 0.95
CA ASP A 99 8.46 -0.95 0.41
C ASP A 99 7.20 -0.18 0.79
N ILE A 100 7.30 0.78 1.73
CA ILE A 100 6.20 1.69 2.09
C ILE A 100 6.58 3.14 1.78
N LEU A 101 7.59 3.69 2.46
CA LEU A 101 7.84 5.14 2.41
C LEU A 101 8.34 5.62 1.05
N ALA A 102 9.35 4.95 0.50
CA ALA A 102 9.92 5.33 -0.80
C ALA A 102 8.89 5.26 -1.96
N PRO A 103 8.14 4.18 -2.16
CA PRO A 103 7.22 4.07 -3.29
C PRO A 103 5.91 4.85 -3.11
N SER A 104 5.42 4.99 -1.87
CA SER A 104 4.08 5.55 -1.61
C SER A 104 4.11 6.97 -1.06
N CYS A 105 5.27 7.51 -0.70
CA CYS A 105 5.37 8.84 -0.07
C CYS A 105 6.49 9.70 -0.68
N ALA A 106 7.64 9.12 -1.01
CA ALA A 106 8.83 9.85 -1.45
C ALA A 106 8.87 10.16 -2.95
N PHE A 107 7.76 10.65 -3.51
CA PHE A 107 7.66 11.00 -4.93
C PHE A 107 7.49 12.51 -5.15
N SER A 108 7.75 12.92 -6.39
CA SER A 108 7.95 14.33 -6.73
C SER A 108 6.81 15.23 -6.27
N ARG A 109 7.14 16.25 -5.46
CA ARG A 109 6.27 17.27 -4.83
C ARG A 109 5.44 16.81 -3.62
N CYS A 110 5.63 15.60 -3.12
CA CYS A 110 5.03 15.17 -1.86
C CYS A 110 6.09 15.13 -0.76
N HIS A 111 7.00 14.16 -0.76
CA HIS A 111 8.04 14.07 0.27
C HIS A 111 9.40 13.67 -0.32
N ASP A 112 9.91 14.48 -1.26
CA ASP A 112 11.19 14.25 -1.92
C ASP A 112 12.32 15.16 -1.38
N ALA A 113 13.52 15.04 -1.94
CA ALA A 113 14.68 15.84 -1.53
C ALA A 113 14.78 17.23 -2.18
N GLU A 114 14.01 17.51 -3.23
CA GLU A 114 14.13 18.74 -4.04
C GLU A 114 13.12 19.80 -3.62
N ASP A 115 11.84 19.44 -3.50
CA ASP A 115 10.71 20.32 -3.16
C ASP A 115 9.70 19.58 -2.26
N PRO A 116 10.08 19.25 -0.99
CA PRO A 116 9.24 18.50 -0.08
C PRO A 116 8.06 19.33 0.48
N GLU A 117 6.86 18.74 0.45
CA GLU A 117 5.72 19.27 1.20
C GLU A 117 5.99 19.16 2.71
N ALA A 118 5.58 20.20 3.44
CA ALA A 118 5.82 20.34 4.87
C ALA A 118 7.29 20.17 5.32
N ASP A 119 8.26 20.40 4.41
CA ASP A 119 9.70 20.29 4.68
C ASP A 119 10.11 18.89 5.20
N LEU A 120 9.41 17.86 4.71
CA LEU A 120 9.67 16.45 5.00
C LEU A 120 10.15 15.72 3.74
N ASP A 121 11.43 15.34 3.74
CA ASP A 121 12.04 14.45 2.75
C ASP A 121 12.00 12.99 3.25
N LEU A 122 11.43 12.10 2.45
CA LEU A 122 11.36 10.65 2.70
C LEU A 122 12.17 9.84 1.67
N SER A 123 12.96 10.50 0.84
CA SER A 123 13.72 9.86 -0.23
C SER A 123 14.91 9.03 0.29
N LEU A 124 15.21 7.94 -0.42
CA LEU A 124 16.36 7.08 -0.14
C LEU A 124 17.53 7.44 -1.09
N GLY A 125 18.20 8.56 -0.82
CA GLY A 125 19.34 9.05 -1.61
C GLY A 125 20.70 8.83 -0.94
N GLY A 126 21.57 8.00 -1.54
CA GLY A 126 22.96 7.81 -1.10
C GLY A 126 23.20 6.59 -0.20
N ALA A 127 24.46 6.36 0.18
CA ALA A 127 24.88 5.14 0.89
C ALA A 127 24.32 5.02 2.31
N ASP A 128 24.10 6.15 2.99
CA ASP A 128 23.61 6.20 4.38
C ASP A 128 22.13 6.56 4.50
N ALA A 129 21.39 6.51 3.38
CA ALA A 129 20.03 7.05 3.29
C ALA A 129 19.05 6.41 4.29
N LEU A 130 19.13 5.09 4.49
CA LEU A 130 18.28 4.37 5.44
C LEU A 130 18.49 4.86 6.88
N SER A 131 19.73 4.99 7.31
CA SER A 131 20.05 5.44 8.67
C SER A 131 19.74 6.93 8.88
N ALA A 132 19.99 7.76 7.87
CA ALA A 132 19.68 9.18 7.92
C ALA A 132 18.17 9.45 7.96
N LEU A 133 17.39 8.73 7.14
CA LEU A 133 15.93 8.83 7.15
C LEU A 133 15.36 8.34 8.50
N HIS A 134 15.89 7.24 9.03
CA HIS A 134 15.50 6.72 10.34
C HIS A 134 15.68 7.77 11.44
N ALA A 135 16.89 8.35 11.54
CA ALA A 135 17.20 9.38 12.53
C ALA A 135 16.30 10.61 12.37
N ARG A 136 16.09 11.07 11.12
CA ARG A 136 15.20 12.20 10.80
C ARG A 136 13.77 11.98 11.30
N LEU A 137 13.23 10.76 11.16
CA LEU A 137 11.87 10.43 11.60
C LEU A 137 11.77 10.30 13.13
N LEU A 138 12.82 9.84 13.81
CA LEU A 138 12.82 9.76 15.27
C LEU A 138 13.04 11.11 15.96
N GLU A 139 13.85 11.98 15.36
CA GLU A 139 14.18 13.30 15.90
C GLU A 139 13.20 14.39 15.42
N GLY A 140 12.45 14.09 14.36
CA GLY A 140 11.53 15.02 13.72
C GLY A 140 10.25 15.23 14.51
N THR A 141 9.72 16.45 14.42
CA THR A 141 8.41 16.83 14.95
C THR A 141 7.51 17.34 13.81
N ALA A 142 6.20 17.29 14.02
CA ALA A 142 5.24 17.95 13.14
C ALA A 142 5.63 19.41 12.87
N ARG A 143 5.56 19.85 11.61
CA ARG A 143 5.80 21.25 11.22
C ARG A 143 4.57 21.94 10.63
N GLY A 144 3.57 21.17 10.19
CA GLY A 144 2.36 21.70 9.57
C GLY A 144 1.42 22.33 10.61
N PRO A 145 0.82 23.51 10.33
CA PRO A 145 0.05 24.29 11.31
C PRO A 145 -1.14 23.52 11.92
N LEU A 146 -1.71 22.59 11.16
CA LEU A 146 -2.84 21.76 11.61
C LEU A 146 -2.44 20.69 12.66
N CYS A 147 -1.15 20.40 12.79
CA CYS A 147 -0.59 19.34 13.62
C CYS A 147 0.35 19.85 14.73
N VAL A 148 0.55 21.17 14.85
CA VAL A 148 1.41 21.77 15.90
C VAL A 148 0.62 22.38 17.06
N ASP A 149 -0.63 22.78 16.85
CA ASP A 149 -1.41 23.57 17.81
C ASP A 149 -2.38 22.74 18.69
N ASP A 150 -2.40 21.42 18.55
CA ASP A 150 -3.38 20.54 19.18
C ASP A 150 -2.79 19.64 20.27
N ALA A 151 -1.85 20.12 21.10
CA ALA A 151 -1.17 19.32 22.14
C ALA A 151 -0.46 18.03 21.63
N ARG A 152 -0.60 17.72 20.34
CA ARG A 152 0.03 16.67 19.55
C ARG A 152 1.10 17.29 18.67
N GLY A 153 1.96 18.13 19.26
CA GLY A 153 3.31 18.42 18.74
C GLY A 153 4.16 17.15 18.73
N ALA A 154 3.62 16.14 18.06
CA ALA A 154 3.87 14.74 18.20
C ALA A 154 5.12 14.45 17.39
N ALA A 155 5.99 13.66 18.00
CA ALA A 155 7.11 13.11 17.29
C ALA A 155 6.59 12.50 15.97
N MET A 156 7.35 12.69 14.89
CA MET A 156 7.04 12.04 13.61
C MET A 156 6.87 10.53 13.83
N ILE A 157 7.73 9.96 14.69
CA ILE A 157 7.62 8.63 15.26
C ILE A 157 7.85 8.70 16.77
N ALA A 158 6.97 8.09 17.55
CA ALA A 158 7.11 7.86 18.98
C ALA A 158 7.39 6.36 19.23
N PRO A 159 8.66 5.95 19.45
CA PRO A 159 9.01 4.56 19.71
C PRO A 159 8.20 3.94 20.85
N GLY A 160 7.56 2.79 20.60
CA GLY A 160 6.70 2.09 21.56
C GLY A 160 5.29 2.66 21.70
N ALA A 161 4.97 3.77 21.01
CA ALA A 161 3.69 4.44 21.09
C ALA A 161 3.15 4.73 19.67
N PRO A 162 2.61 3.70 18.97
CA PRO A 162 2.11 3.84 17.61
C PRO A 162 1.02 4.93 17.49
N GLU A 163 0.09 4.98 18.44
CA GLU A 163 -1.01 5.96 18.40
C GLU A 163 -0.54 7.40 18.62
N ASP A 164 0.63 7.59 19.24
CA ASP A 164 1.25 8.91 19.44
C ASP A 164 2.18 9.30 18.28
N SER A 165 2.32 8.44 17.26
CA SER A 165 3.21 8.67 16.12
C SER A 165 2.46 9.34 14.97
N LEU A 166 2.91 10.55 14.59
CA LEU A 166 2.26 11.31 13.53
C LEU A 166 2.23 10.54 12.20
N LEU A 167 3.30 9.82 11.84
CA LEU A 167 3.34 9.05 10.60
C LEU A 167 2.16 8.09 10.50
N LEU A 168 1.87 7.35 11.58
CA LEU A 168 0.78 6.37 11.59
C LEU A 168 -0.59 7.06 11.53
N GLN A 169 -0.78 8.13 12.31
CA GLN A 169 -2.02 8.92 12.27
C GLN A 169 -2.31 9.49 10.88
N LYS A 170 -1.27 9.78 10.08
CA LYS A 170 -1.42 10.32 8.73
C LYS A 170 -1.72 9.27 7.68
N VAL A 171 -1.48 7.98 7.93
CA VAL A 171 -1.69 6.91 6.93
C VAL A 171 -2.82 5.94 7.28
N ASP A 172 -3.24 5.91 8.54
CA ASP A 172 -4.32 5.05 9.02
C ASP A 172 -5.69 5.71 8.79
N PRO A 173 -6.56 5.13 7.95
CA PRO A 173 -7.89 5.68 7.70
C PRO A 173 -8.82 5.64 8.92
N GLU A 174 -8.52 4.81 9.93
CA GLU A 174 -9.27 4.77 11.18
C GLU A 174 -8.80 5.83 12.19
N ALA A 175 -7.61 6.40 11.99
CA ALA A 175 -7.15 7.52 12.79
C ALA A 175 -7.95 8.79 12.45
N LEU A 176 -8.00 9.73 13.40
CA LEU A 176 -8.45 11.10 13.16
C LEU A 176 -7.22 11.97 12.86
N PRO A 177 -6.72 12.02 11.61
CA PRO A 177 -5.50 12.75 11.29
C PRO A 177 -5.67 14.23 11.56
N CYS A 178 -4.61 14.87 12.02
CA CYS A 178 -4.47 16.32 11.86
C CYS A 178 -4.28 16.63 10.35
N GLY A 179 -5.14 17.48 9.79
CA GLY A 179 -5.18 17.72 8.35
C GLY A 179 -5.65 16.50 7.54
N SER A 180 -5.19 16.38 6.30
CA SER A 180 -5.64 15.31 5.39
C SER A 180 -4.91 13.98 5.59
N LEU A 181 -5.58 12.87 5.27
CA LEU A 181 -4.98 11.53 5.18
C LEU A 181 -3.96 11.47 4.02
N MET A 182 -2.92 10.66 4.21
CA MET A 182 -1.87 10.36 3.25
C MET A 182 -1.94 8.89 2.81
N PRO A 183 -1.53 8.56 1.58
CA PRO A 183 -1.05 9.48 0.53
C PRO A 183 -2.19 10.31 -0.09
N LEU A 184 -1.96 11.62 -0.28
CA LEU A 184 -2.96 12.49 -0.91
C LEU A 184 -3.25 12.06 -2.35
N GLY A 185 -4.51 11.74 -2.64
CA GLY A 185 -4.95 11.30 -3.97
C GLY A 185 -4.36 9.95 -4.41
N GLY A 186 -3.61 9.27 -3.54
CA GLY A 186 -3.12 7.92 -3.74
C GLY A 186 -4.02 6.87 -3.10
N ALA A 187 -3.72 5.60 -3.34
CA ALA A 187 -4.35 4.52 -2.60
C ALA A 187 -3.90 4.55 -1.13
N ALA A 188 -4.82 4.29 -0.21
CA ALA A 188 -4.49 4.03 1.19
C ALA A 188 -3.54 2.83 1.29
N LEU A 189 -2.72 2.79 2.34
CA LEU A 189 -1.92 1.61 2.62
C LEU A 189 -2.82 0.41 2.89
N SER A 190 -2.39 -0.78 2.47
CA SER A 190 -3.06 -2.03 2.79
C SER A 190 -3.03 -2.30 4.29
N GLU A 191 -3.96 -3.13 4.79
CA GLU A 191 -3.97 -3.57 6.18
C GLU A 191 -2.64 -4.22 6.59
N GLN A 192 -2.02 -4.98 5.67
CA GLN A 192 -0.71 -5.61 5.88
C GLN A 192 0.38 -4.56 6.11
N ARG A 193 0.45 -3.53 5.27
CA ARG A 193 1.44 -2.45 5.41
C ARG A 193 1.21 -1.59 6.65
N LEU A 194 -0.05 -1.32 6.97
CA LEU A 194 -0.41 -0.63 8.22
C LEU A 194 -0.03 -1.45 9.45
N CYS A 195 -0.25 -2.78 9.42
CA CYS A 195 0.19 -3.67 10.48
C CYS A 195 1.71 -3.63 10.63
N ALA A 196 2.46 -3.80 9.53
CA ALA A 196 3.92 -3.79 9.57
C ALA A 196 4.50 -2.47 10.11
N LEU A 197 3.94 -1.34 9.67
CA LEU A 197 4.32 -0.02 10.16
C LEU A 197 4.01 0.15 11.65
N ARG A 198 2.79 -0.20 12.08
CA ARG A 198 2.36 -0.12 13.49
C ARG A 198 3.22 -1.01 14.38
N ALA A 199 3.48 -2.24 13.95
CA ALA A 199 4.30 -3.21 14.64
C ALA A 199 5.73 -2.72 14.83
N TRP A 200 6.36 -2.17 13.80
CA TRP A 200 7.70 -1.60 13.92
C TRP A 200 7.78 -0.48 14.94
N ILE A 201 6.81 0.44 14.93
CA ILE A 201 6.75 1.53 15.90
C ILE A 201 6.53 0.96 17.31
N ALA A 202 5.57 0.05 17.48
CA ALA A 202 5.27 -0.59 18.76
C ALA A 202 6.46 -1.35 19.34
N CYS A 203 7.27 -1.99 18.49
CA CYS A 203 8.49 -2.66 18.90
C CYS A 203 9.66 -1.72 19.22
N GLY A 204 9.47 -0.40 19.17
CA GLY A 204 10.49 0.58 19.54
C GLY A 204 11.22 1.21 18.35
N ALA A 205 10.69 1.04 17.14
CA ALA A 205 11.17 1.68 15.92
C ALA A 205 12.69 1.52 15.69
N CYS A 206 13.26 0.33 15.93
CA CYS A 206 14.69 0.10 15.70
C CYS A 206 15.07 0.17 14.22
N ALA A 207 16.26 0.69 13.93
CA ALA A 207 16.86 0.66 12.59
C ALA A 207 17.34 -0.74 12.21
N ASP A 208 17.95 -1.44 13.17
CA ASP A 208 18.48 -2.79 13.01
C ASP A 208 17.43 -3.81 13.50
N PRO A 209 16.99 -4.75 12.64
CA PRO A 209 16.06 -5.81 13.06
C PRO A 209 16.63 -6.75 14.13
N ASP A 210 17.96 -6.83 14.26
CA ASP A 210 18.64 -7.68 15.23
C ASP A 210 18.99 -6.93 16.54
N ASP A 211 18.61 -5.66 16.67
CA ASP A 211 18.75 -4.92 17.91
C ASP A 211 17.99 -5.65 19.03
N ALA A 212 18.72 -6.07 20.07
CA ALA A 212 18.18 -6.85 21.17
C ALA A 212 16.97 -6.19 21.86
N ARG A 213 16.83 -4.87 21.77
CA ARG A 213 15.67 -4.12 22.30
C ARG A 213 14.38 -4.43 21.55
N CYS A 214 14.50 -4.69 20.24
CA CYS A 214 13.36 -4.85 19.34
C CYS A 214 13.19 -6.31 18.87
N ALA A 215 14.24 -7.12 18.87
CA ALA A 215 14.26 -8.42 18.19
C ALA A 215 13.21 -9.42 18.70
N GLU A 216 12.90 -9.46 20.00
CA GLU A 216 11.84 -10.35 20.51
C GLU A 216 10.46 -9.88 20.06
N CYS A 217 10.14 -8.59 20.29
CA CYS A 217 8.87 -8.01 19.84
C CYS A 217 8.67 -8.21 18.34
N GLN A 218 9.71 -7.99 17.52
CA GLN A 218 9.64 -8.14 16.07
C GLN A 218 9.34 -9.58 15.62
N ARG A 219 9.77 -10.60 16.36
CA ARG A 219 9.40 -12.00 16.06
C ARG A 219 7.91 -12.24 16.25
N GLU A 220 7.35 -11.73 17.34
CA GLU A 220 5.93 -11.84 17.65
C GLU A 220 5.08 -11.04 16.65
N ALA A 221 5.49 -9.79 16.39
CA ALA A 221 4.79 -8.88 15.48
C ALA A 221 4.74 -9.40 14.04
N ARG A 222 5.80 -10.06 13.55
CA ARG A 222 5.79 -10.71 12.23
C ARG A 222 4.67 -11.74 12.12
N ALA A 223 4.49 -12.58 13.15
CA ALA A 223 3.44 -13.59 13.15
C ALA A 223 2.03 -12.93 13.16
N GLU A 224 1.85 -11.87 13.93
CA GLU A 224 0.59 -11.12 14.01
C GLU A 224 0.24 -10.43 12.69
N CYS A 225 1.23 -9.84 12.02
CA CYS A 225 1.05 -9.21 10.70
C CYS A 225 1.07 -10.21 9.53
N GLY A 226 1.03 -11.52 9.81
CA GLY A 226 1.00 -12.57 8.79
C GLY A 226 2.30 -12.70 8.00
N VAL A 227 3.41 -12.12 8.46
CA VAL A 227 4.74 -12.26 7.86
C VAL A 227 5.33 -13.60 8.25
N VAL A 228 5.55 -14.45 7.25
CA VAL A 228 6.25 -15.72 7.35
C VAL A 228 7.65 -15.58 6.78
N VAL A 229 8.66 -16.03 7.50
CA VAL A 229 10.03 -16.08 6.99
C VAL A 229 10.25 -17.48 6.41
N ASP A 230 10.64 -17.57 5.14
CA ASP A 230 10.92 -18.85 4.50
C ASP A 230 12.23 -19.48 5.01
N GLU A 231 12.53 -20.70 4.56
CA GLU A 231 13.75 -21.41 4.96
C GLU A 231 15.04 -20.67 4.54
N ALA A 232 14.96 -19.75 3.56
CA ALA A 232 16.07 -18.93 3.10
C ALA A 232 16.20 -17.60 3.87
N GLY A 233 15.31 -17.32 4.82
CA GLY A 233 15.30 -16.07 5.58
C GLY A 233 14.58 -14.93 4.87
N GLN A 234 13.91 -15.18 3.74
CA GLN A 234 13.17 -14.18 3.00
C GLN A 234 11.78 -14.00 3.63
N PRO A 235 11.37 -12.76 3.99
CA PRO A 235 10.01 -12.52 4.43
C PRO A 235 9.03 -12.70 3.26
N GLY A 236 7.92 -13.38 3.53
CA GLY A 236 6.73 -13.52 2.70
C GLY A 236 5.49 -13.42 3.57
N CYS A 237 4.29 -13.48 3.01
CA CYS A 237 3.06 -13.37 3.80
C CYS A 237 2.22 -14.65 3.69
N ALA A 238 1.67 -15.08 4.81
CA ALA A 238 0.55 -16.00 4.82
C ALA A 238 -0.68 -15.18 4.44
N GLU A 239 -0.93 -14.97 3.14
CA GLU A 239 -2.11 -14.23 2.70
C GLU A 239 -3.37 -15.02 3.11
N GLU A 240 -3.99 -14.66 4.23
CA GLU A 240 -5.42 -14.85 4.40
C GLU A 240 -6.06 -13.63 3.78
N THR A 241 -6.84 -13.84 2.72
CA THR A 241 -7.60 -12.80 2.01
C THR A 241 -8.47 -12.00 2.98
N ALA A 242 -7.94 -10.91 3.52
CA ALA A 242 -8.71 -9.85 4.15
C ALA A 242 -8.81 -8.72 3.13
N CYS A 243 -9.65 -8.94 2.12
CA CYS A 243 -10.19 -7.82 1.36
C CYS A 243 -11.23 -7.14 2.27
N PRO A 244 -11.14 -5.82 2.51
CA PRO A 244 -12.15 -5.11 3.29
C PRO A 244 -13.55 -5.41 2.71
N GLY A 245 -14.41 -6.06 3.50
CA GLY A 245 -15.80 -6.37 3.11
C GLY A 245 -16.08 -7.76 2.52
N PHE A 246 -15.07 -8.63 2.28
CA PHE A 246 -15.33 -10.05 1.99
C PHE A 246 -15.35 -10.87 3.29
N ALA A 247 -16.50 -10.90 3.96
CA ALA A 247 -16.72 -11.87 5.03
C ALA A 247 -16.50 -13.29 4.50
N ARG A 248 -15.77 -14.11 5.27
CA ARG A 248 -15.61 -15.55 4.99
C ARG A 248 -16.99 -16.19 4.79
N PRO A 249 -17.24 -16.95 3.72
CA PRO A 249 -18.37 -17.87 3.74
C PRO A 249 -18.12 -18.89 4.85
N ASN A 250 -19.10 -19.02 5.76
CA ASN A 250 -19.11 -20.05 6.81
C ASN A 250 -19.04 -21.47 6.24
#